data_AF-A0A9D5WXI7-F1
#
_entry.id   AF-A0A9D5WXI7-F1
#
_cell.length_a   1.000
_cell.length_b   1.000
_cell.length_c   1.000
_cell.angle_alpha   90.00
_cell.angle_beta   90.00
_cell.angle_gamma   90.00
#
_symmetry.space_group_name_H-M   'P 1'
#
loop_
_entity.id
_entity.type
_entity.pdbx_description
1 polymer ?
#
loop_
_entity_poly.entity_id
_entity_poly.type
_entity_poly.pdbx_seq_one_letter_code
_entity_poly.pdbx_strand_id
1 'polypeptide(L)'
;MTTCIIAEKPSVARDIARIVGATSKQDGYMEGCGYVVTWAMGHLIALAMPEAYGFSAYKREYLPIRPNPFQLVVRQVRKDKEYISDPAALKQLKVICSCFDKADRIIVATDAGREGELIFRYIYSYLNCHKPFNRLWISSLTDKAIREGLSNL
;
A
#
# COMPACT_ATOMS: atom_id res chain seq x y z
N MET A 1 0.34 7.97 21.38
CA MET A 1 1.04 7.22 20.33
C MET A 1 0.01 6.82 19.30
N THR A 2 0.19 7.23 18.04
CA THR A 2 -0.73 6.96 16.95
C THR A 2 -0.20 5.81 16.12
N THR A 3 -1.03 4.79 15.84
CA THR A 3 -0.63 3.64 15.02
C THR A 3 -1.39 3.64 13.71
N CYS A 4 -0.67 3.61 12.58
CA CYS A 4 -1.29 3.44 11.27
C CYS A 4 -1.45 1.95 10.98
N ILE A 5 -2.64 1.50 10.58
CA ILE A 5 -2.86 0.15 10.06
C ILE A 5 -3.15 0.26 8.56
N ILE A 6 -2.38 -0.46 7.73
CA ILE A 6 -2.60 -0.52 6.28
C ILE A 6 -3.07 -1.90 5.87
N ALA A 7 -4.30 -1.99 5.35
CA ALA A 7 -4.86 -3.21 4.76
C ALA A 7 -4.68 -3.23 3.24
N GLU A 8 -4.97 -4.36 2.58
CA GLU A 8 -4.93 -4.43 1.12
C GLU A 8 -6.18 -3.82 0.44
N LYS A 9 -7.34 -3.90 1.11
CA LYS A 9 -8.67 -3.60 0.55
C LYS A 9 -9.52 -2.81 1.54
N PRO A 10 -10.46 -1.96 1.07
CA PRO A 10 -11.32 -1.16 1.95
C PRO A 10 -12.23 -1.97 2.88
N SER A 11 -12.63 -3.19 2.50
CA SER A 11 -13.45 -4.06 3.37
C SER A 11 -12.68 -4.50 4.60
N VAL A 12 -11.47 -5.03 4.41
CA VAL A 12 -10.60 -5.50 5.50
C VAL A 12 -10.25 -4.36 6.45
N ALA A 13 -9.92 -3.17 5.91
CA ALA A 13 -9.66 -1.99 6.73
C ALA A 13 -10.88 -1.60 7.60
N ARG A 14 -12.11 -1.69 7.08
CA ARG A 14 -13.31 -1.39 7.86
C ARG A 14 -13.51 -2.39 9.01
N ASP A 15 -13.26 -3.67 8.76
CA ASP A 15 -13.38 -4.70 9.81
C ASP A 15 -12.36 -4.48 10.92
N ILE A 16 -11.11 -4.18 10.56
CA ILE A 16 -10.06 -3.84 11.53
C ILE A 16 -10.40 -2.54 12.28
N ALA A 17 -10.80 -1.49 11.56
CA ALA A 17 -11.15 -0.19 12.13
C ALA A 17 -12.25 -0.29 13.18
N ARG A 18 -13.29 -1.10 12.91
CA ARG A 18 -14.35 -1.40 13.89
C ARG A 18 -13.80 -2.06 15.15
N ILE A 19 -12.85 -2.98 15.02
CA ILE A 19 -12.29 -3.73 16.15
C ILE A 19 -11.37 -2.85 17.02
N VAL A 20 -10.59 -1.97 16.41
CA VAL A 20 -9.67 -1.06 17.12
C VAL A 20 -10.31 0.24 17.58
N GLY A 21 -11.58 0.48 17.25
CA GLY A 21 -12.32 1.69 17.65
C GLY A 21 -12.05 2.92 16.76
N ALA A 22 -11.47 2.74 15.57
CA ALA A 22 -11.28 3.81 14.60
C ALA A 22 -12.56 4.04 13.78
N THR A 23 -13.58 4.65 14.38
CA THR A 23 -14.93 4.76 13.79
C THR A 23 -15.18 6.03 12.96
N SER A 24 -14.30 7.04 13.05
CA SER A 24 -14.41 8.27 12.25
C SER A 24 -14.00 7.99 10.81
N LYS A 25 -14.94 8.15 9.87
CA LYS A 25 -14.70 7.91 8.43
C LYS A 25 -14.13 9.16 7.77
N GLN A 26 -13.08 8.97 6.99
CA GLN A 26 -12.45 9.99 6.18
C GLN A 26 -12.35 9.50 4.73
N ASP A 27 -11.93 10.36 3.82
CA ASP A 27 -11.72 9.99 2.41
C ASP A 27 -10.43 9.15 2.28
N GLY A 28 -10.59 7.82 2.17
CA GLY A 28 -9.50 6.86 1.98
C GLY A 28 -8.88 6.28 3.26
N TYR A 29 -9.42 6.61 4.43
CA TYR A 29 -9.00 6.06 5.73
C TYR A 29 -10.08 6.22 6.81
N MET A 30 -9.85 5.62 7.98
CA MET A 30 -10.65 5.78 9.18
C MET A 30 -9.75 6.09 10.37
N GLU A 31 -10.22 6.85 11.35
CA GLU A 31 -9.42 7.21 12.54
C GLU A 31 -10.23 7.15 13.84
N GLY A 32 -9.53 7.02 14.96
CA GLY A 32 -10.12 6.97 16.30
C GLY A 32 -9.35 6.05 17.24
N CYS A 33 -9.52 6.24 18.55
CA CYS A 33 -8.88 5.42 19.59
C CYS A 33 -7.35 5.26 19.45
N GLY A 34 -6.65 6.27 18.90
CA GLY A 34 -5.20 6.23 18.66
C GLY A 34 -4.78 5.47 17.40
N TYR A 35 -5.72 5.09 16.54
CA TYR A 35 -5.46 4.40 15.28
C TYR A 35 -5.85 5.24 14.07
N VAL A 36 -5.09 5.05 12.98
CA VAL A 36 -5.41 5.52 11.64
C VAL A 36 -5.39 4.32 10.71
N VAL A 37 -6.56 3.84 10.27
CA VAL A 37 -6.70 2.65 9.45
C VAL A 37 -6.94 3.04 8.00
N THR A 38 -5.98 2.76 7.13
CA THR A 38 -6.06 2.99 5.68
C THR A 38 -5.94 1.68 4.92
N TRP A 39 -6.02 1.73 3.61
CA TRP A 39 -5.95 0.58 2.73
C TRP A 39 -5.23 0.91 1.43
N ALA A 40 -4.63 -0.12 0.85
CA ALA A 40 -4.30 -0.14 -0.57
C ALA A 40 -5.57 -0.44 -1.39
N MET A 41 -5.41 -0.47 -2.71
CA MET A 41 -6.46 -0.93 -3.63
C MET A 41 -5.81 -1.88 -4.63
N GLY A 42 -5.27 -2.98 -4.09
CA GLY A 42 -4.26 -3.80 -4.77
C GLY A 42 -2.96 -3.02 -4.98
N HIS A 43 -2.25 -3.33 -6.06
CA HIS A 43 -1.02 -2.61 -6.44
C HIS A 43 -1.34 -1.16 -6.84
N LEU A 44 -0.89 -0.21 -6.02
CA LEU A 44 -0.90 1.24 -6.31
C LEU A 44 0.38 1.71 -7.01
N ILE A 45 1.45 0.91 -6.86
CA ILE A 45 2.78 1.12 -7.39
C ILE A 45 3.11 -0.08 -8.30
N ALA A 46 3.80 0.18 -9.39
CA ALA A 46 4.26 -0.80 -10.36
C ALA A 46 5.74 -0.57 -10.71
N LEU A 47 6.36 -1.55 -11.37
CA LEU A 47 7.66 -1.35 -11.99
C LEU A 47 7.52 -0.43 -13.21
N ALA A 48 8.50 0.45 -13.40
CA ALA A 48 8.55 1.30 -14.58
C ALA A 48 8.72 0.48 -15.86
N MET A 49 8.08 0.94 -16.93
CA MET A 49 8.22 0.34 -18.27
C MET A 49 9.58 0.69 -18.89
N PRO A 50 10.08 -0.07 -19.89
CA PRO A 50 11.35 0.19 -20.57
C PRO A 50 11.57 1.63 -21.02
N GLU A 51 10.50 2.33 -21.42
CA GLU A 51 10.51 3.71 -21.88
C GLU A 51 11.06 4.67 -20.80
N ALA A 52 10.78 4.41 -19.52
CA ALA A 52 11.31 5.18 -18.40
C ALA A 52 12.85 5.06 -18.24
N TYR A 53 13.43 4.02 -18.84
CA TYR A 53 14.87 3.78 -18.86
C TYR A 53 15.50 4.17 -20.22
N GLY A 54 14.76 4.85 -21.10
CA GLY A 54 15.25 5.32 -22.40
C GLY A 54 15.05 4.35 -23.56
N PHE A 55 14.33 3.24 -23.37
CA PHE A 55 14.03 2.28 -24.44
C PHE A 55 12.68 2.60 -25.08
N SER A 56 12.69 3.47 -26.09
CA SER A 56 11.49 3.93 -26.80
C SER A 56 10.93 2.97 -27.86
N ALA A 57 11.64 1.88 -28.16
CA ALA A 57 11.23 0.89 -29.14
C ALA A 57 11.68 -0.52 -28.73
N TYR A 58 10.85 -1.51 -29.06
CA TYR A 58 11.17 -2.92 -28.87
C TYR A 58 12.13 -3.39 -29.96
N LYS A 59 13.43 -3.21 -29.72
CA LYS A 59 14.49 -3.70 -30.60
C LYS A 59 15.20 -4.89 -29.98
N ARG A 60 15.52 -5.89 -30.81
CA ARG A 60 16.28 -7.08 -30.38
C ARG A 60 17.63 -6.71 -29.76
N GLU A 61 18.27 -5.65 -30.25
CA GLU A 61 19.56 -5.14 -29.75
C GLU A 61 19.53 -4.65 -28.29
N TYR A 62 18.36 -4.30 -27.77
CA TYR A 62 18.20 -3.87 -26.38
C TYR A 62 17.96 -5.04 -25.41
N LEU A 63 17.77 -6.26 -25.91
CA LEU A 63 17.44 -7.41 -25.07
C LEU A 63 18.71 -8.16 -24.60
N PRO A 64 18.75 -8.60 -23.33
CA PRO A 64 17.73 -8.42 -22.29
C PRO A 64 17.82 -7.05 -21.60
N ILE A 65 16.67 -6.38 -21.43
CA ILE A 65 16.58 -5.16 -20.63
C ILE A 65 16.61 -5.57 -19.16
N ARG A 66 17.67 -5.17 -18.44
CA ARG A 66 17.87 -5.44 -17.01
C ARG A 66 18.11 -4.13 -16.28
N PRO A 67 17.05 -3.43 -15.85
CA PRO A 67 17.19 -2.17 -15.15
C PRO A 67 17.96 -2.33 -13.84
N ASN A 68 18.85 -1.38 -13.55
CA ASN A 68 19.52 -1.29 -12.26
C ASN A 68 19.72 0.19 -11.90
N PRO A 69 19.01 0.72 -10.89
CA PRO A 69 17.97 0.06 -10.09
C PRO A 69 16.66 -0.14 -10.86
N PHE A 70 15.80 -1.02 -10.36
CA PHE A 70 14.39 -1.01 -10.76
C PHE A 70 13.70 0.25 -10.22
N GLN A 71 13.07 1.01 -11.11
CA GLN A 71 12.28 2.18 -10.75
C GLN A 71 10.85 1.77 -10.44
N LEU A 72 10.32 2.31 -9.34
CA LEU A 72 8.91 2.19 -8.95
C LEU A 72 8.16 3.43 -9.42
N VAL A 73 7.02 3.23 -10.07
CA VAL A 73 6.13 4.29 -10.55
C VAL A 73 4.72 4.04 -10.03
N VAL A 74 3.90 5.09 -9.98
CA VAL A 74 2.48 4.92 -9.71
C VAL A 74 1.87 4.03 -10.79
N ARG A 75 0.90 3.19 -10.42
CA ARG A 75 0.14 2.36 -11.36
C ARG A 75 -0.28 3.21 -12.57
N GLN A 76 0.07 2.77 -13.76
CA GLN A 76 -0.30 3.44 -15.00
C GLN A 76 -1.59 2.85 -15.56
N VAL A 77 -2.44 3.71 -16.12
CA VAL A 77 -3.64 3.32 -16.87
C VAL A 77 -3.55 3.87 -18.28
N ARG A 78 -4.07 3.12 -19.24
CA ARG A 78 -4.10 3.55 -20.64
C ARG A 78 -5.23 4.55 -20.82
N LYS A 79 -4.89 5.77 -21.23
CA LYS A 79 -5.83 6.78 -21.68
C LYS A 79 -5.50 7.11 -23.12
N ASP A 80 -6.40 6.75 -24.02
CA ASP A 80 -6.19 6.85 -25.47
C ASP A 80 -4.94 6.06 -25.94
N LYS A 81 -3.92 6.79 -26.41
CA LYS A 81 -2.65 6.23 -26.91
C LYS A 81 -1.51 6.33 -25.90
N GLU A 82 -1.73 6.91 -24.73
CA GLU A 82 -0.69 7.15 -23.73
C GLU A 82 -0.99 6.43 -22.41
N TYR A 83 0.09 6.11 -21.69
CA TYR A 83 0.00 5.62 -20.32
C TYR A 83 0.18 6.81 -19.38
N ILE A 84 -0.78 7.00 -18.49
CA ILE A 84 -0.73 8.05 -17.46
C ILE A 84 -0.88 7.42 -16.09
N SER A 85 -0.38 8.11 -15.07
CA SER A 85 -0.57 7.69 -13.68
C SER A 85 -2.05 7.65 -13.34
N ASP A 86 -2.49 6.55 -12.74
CA ASP A 86 -3.87 6.33 -12.32
C ASP A 86 -4.29 7.38 -11.28
N PRO A 87 -5.27 8.26 -11.59
CA PRO A 87 -5.72 9.29 -10.67
C PRO A 87 -6.25 8.73 -9.35
N ALA A 88 -6.88 7.55 -9.36
CA ALA A 88 -7.37 6.90 -8.15
C ALA A 88 -6.20 6.40 -7.29
N ALA A 89 -5.18 5.81 -7.93
CA ALA A 89 -3.97 5.38 -7.22
C ALA A 89 -3.21 6.57 -6.63
N LEU A 90 -3.05 7.65 -7.39
CA LEU A 90 -2.44 8.90 -6.92
C LEU A 90 -3.18 9.46 -5.70
N LYS A 91 -4.51 9.51 -5.74
CA LYS A 91 -5.33 9.98 -4.63
C LYS A 91 -5.10 9.12 -3.39
N GLN A 92 -5.17 7.80 -3.51
CA GLN A 92 -5.02 6.90 -2.38
C GLN A 92 -3.59 6.90 -1.82
N LEU A 93 -2.55 7.02 -2.66
CA LEU A 93 -1.17 7.16 -2.21
C LEU A 93 -0.95 8.43 -1.37
N LYS A 94 -1.56 9.55 -1.77
CA LYS A 94 -1.52 10.79 -0.97
C LYS A 94 -2.17 10.60 0.40
N VAL A 95 -3.29 9.87 0.45
CA VAL A 95 -3.96 9.53 1.72
C VAL A 95 -3.06 8.65 2.59
N ILE A 96 -2.47 7.60 2.03
CA ILE A 96 -1.55 6.70 2.74
C ILE A 96 -0.35 7.47 3.27
N CYS A 97 0.25 8.35 2.47
CA CYS A 97 1.35 9.22 2.90
C CYS A 97 0.95 10.05 4.13
N SER A 98 -0.19 10.72 4.08
CA SER A 98 -0.70 11.50 5.21
C SER A 98 -0.96 10.62 6.45
N CYS A 99 -1.49 9.42 6.27
CA CYS A 99 -1.71 8.46 7.37
C CYS A 99 -0.38 8.01 7.99
N PHE A 100 0.62 7.72 7.17
CA PHE A 100 1.97 7.40 7.63
C PHE A 100 2.53 8.58 8.41
N ASP A 101 2.49 9.80 7.88
CA ASP A 101 3.02 11.02 8.53
C ASP A 101 2.42 11.27 9.92
N LYS A 102 1.12 11.01 10.10
CA LYS A 102 0.41 11.13 11.38
C LYS A 102 0.77 10.07 12.43
N ALA A 103 1.32 8.92 12.02
CA ALA A 103 1.55 7.78 12.91
C ALA A 103 2.98 7.69 13.44
N ASP A 104 3.17 7.10 14.62
CA ASP A 104 4.49 6.81 15.19
C ASP A 104 5.04 5.47 14.66
N ARG A 105 4.14 4.54 14.33
CA ARG A 105 4.46 3.21 13.80
C ARG A 105 3.36 2.70 12.86
N ILE A 106 3.69 1.66 12.09
CA ILE A 106 2.78 1.04 11.12
C ILE A 106 2.50 -0.42 11.49
N ILE A 107 1.27 -0.88 11.30
CA ILE A 107 0.88 -2.29 11.29
C ILE A 107 0.47 -2.65 9.87
N VAL A 108 1.16 -3.64 9.30
CA VAL A 108 0.91 -4.14 7.95
C VAL A 108 -0.12 -5.26 8.04
N ALA A 109 -1.33 -5.01 7.55
CA ALA A 109 -2.47 -5.93 7.56
C ALA A 109 -2.96 -6.27 6.14
N THR A 110 -2.05 -6.23 5.16
CA THR A 110 -2.26 -6.81 3.81
C THR A 110 -2.38 -8.33 3.89
N ASP A 111 -2.91 -8.97 2.84
CA ASP A 111 -3.10 -10.42 2.80
C ASP A 111 -1.81 -11.18 3.19
N ALA A 112 -1.95 -12.26 3.98
CA ALA A 112 -0.86 -13.04 4.56
C ALA A 112 -0.14 -13.91 3.50
N GLY A 113 0.60 -13.27 2.61
CA GLY A 113 1.34 -13.91 1.53
C GLY A 113 2.35 -12.97 0.85
N ARG A 114 3.06 -13.51 -0.15
CA ARG A 114 4.11 -12.78 -0.89
C ARG A 114 3.58 -11.52 -1.56
N GLU A 115 2.42 -11.61 -2.21
CA GLU A 115 1.81 -10.46 -2.89
C GLU A 115 1.40 -9.35 -1.93
N GLY A 116 0.82 -9.70 -0.77
CA GLY A 116 0.46 -8.70 0.24
C GLY A 116 1.69 -7.96 0.80
N GLU A 117 2.78 -8.70 1.07
CA GLU A 117 4.05 -8.09 1.45
C GLU A 117 4.61 -7.19 0.33
N LEU A 118 4.53 -7.63 -0.93
CA LEU A 118 5.00 -6.85 -2.08
C LEU A 118 4.23 -5.52 -2.23
N ILE A 119 2.90 -5.56 -2.10
CA ILE A 119 2.04 -4.36 -2.15
C ILE A 119 2.50 -3.34 -1.12
N PHE A 120 2.66 -3.76 0.15
CA PHE A 120 3.12 -2.88 1.21
C PHE A 120 4.54 -2.38 0.93
N ARG A 121 5.48 -3.25 0.59
CA ARG A 121 6.89 -2.90 0.35
C ARG A 121 7.06 -1.89 -0.77
N TYR A 122 6.29 -2.01 -1.85
CA TYR A 122 6.32 -1.05 -2.95
C TYR A 122 5.81 0.32 -2.52
N ILE A 123 4.68 0.39 -1.81
CA ILE A 123 4.15 1.65 -1.27
C ILE A 123 5.14 2.28 -0.30
N TYR A 124 5.66 1.49 0.65
CA TYR A 124 6.60 1.94 1.67
C TYR A 124 7.90 2.48 1.07
N SER A 125 8.45 1.79 0.06
CA SER A 125 9.67 2.20 -0.63
C SER A 125 9.44 3.42 -1.52
N TYR A 126 8.33 3.45 -2.28
CA TYR A 126 7.99 4.57 -3.16
C TYR A 126 7.75 5.87 -2.37
N LEU A 127 7.10 5.78 -1.22
CA LEU A 127 6.89 6.92 -0.32
C LEU A 127 8.14 7.28 0.50
N ASN A 128 9.23 6.53 0.35
CA ASN A 128 10.47 6.67 1.14
C ASN A 128 10.18 6.76 2.66
N CYS A 129 9.30 5.88 3.15
CA CYS A 129 8.93 5.86 4.56
C CYS A 129 10.03 5.17 5.38
N HIS A 130 10.27 5.66 6.60
CA HIS A 130 11.25 5.10 7.54
C HIS A 130 10.64 4.74 8.91
N LYS A 131 9.30 4.77 9.01
CA LYS A 131 8.60 4.50 10.27
C LYS A 131 8.68 3.01 10.61
N PRO A 132 8.90 2.64 11.89
CA PRO A 132 8.95 1.24 12.27
C PRO A 132 7.60 0.57 11.99
N PHE A 133 7.63 -0.69 11.56
CA PHE A 133 6.42 -1.43 11.26
C PHE A 133 6.46 -2.87 11.80
N ASN A 134 5.29 -3.38 12.17
CA ASN A 134 5.05 -4.79 12.49
C ASN A 134 4.06 -5.36 11.47
N ARG A 135 4.08 -6.67 11.26
CA ARG A 135 3.19 -7.35 10.33
C ARG A 135 2.14 -8.16 11.08
N LEU A 136 0.87 -7.86 10.85
CA LEU A 136 -0.25 -8.66 11.32
C LEU A 136 -0.43 -9.86 10.39
N TRP A 137 0.06 -11.03 10.82
CA TRP A 137 0.00 -12.26 10.02
C TRP A 137 -1.17 -13.15 10.46
N ILE A 138 -2.36 -12.90 9.91
CA ILE A 138 -3.58 -13.67 10.21
C ILE A 138 -4.15 -14.32 8.94
N SER A 139 -4.60 -15.58 9.06
CA SER A 139 -5.24 -16.33 7.98
C SER A 139 -6.77 -16.23 7.98
N SER A 140 -7.35 -15.57 9.00
CA SER A 140 -8.79 -15.39 9.19
C SER A 140 -9.09 -13.94 9.54
N LEU A 141 -10.17 -13.41 8.96
CA LEU A 141 -10.68 -12.06 9.20
C LEU A 141 -11.81 -12.02 10.24
N THR A 142 -11.96 -13.08 11.04
CA THR A 142 -12.91 -13.08 12.16
C THR A 142 -12.48 -12.09 13.24
N ASP A 143 -13.44 -11.49 13.95
CA ASP A 143 -13.17 -10.58 15.06
C ASP A 143 -12.18 -11.15 16.08
N LYS A 144 -12.29 -12.45 16.37
CA LYS A 144 -11.40 -13.16 17.29
C LYS A 144 -9.96 -13.20 16.75
N ALA A 145 -9.78 -13.64 15.50
CA ALA A 145 -8.46 -13.74 14.89
C ALA A 145 -7.76 -12.38 14.76
N ILE A 146 -8.49 -11.32 14.42
CA ILE A 146 -7.93 -9.97 14.34
C ILE A 146 -7.49 -9.49 15.73
N ARG A 147 -8.32 -9.65 16.77
CA ARG A 147 -7.96 -9.25 18.14
C ARG A 147 -6.75 -10.01 18.68
N GLU A 148 -6.75 -11.34 18.51
CA GLU A 148 -5.63 -12.19 18.92
C GLU A 148 -4.35 -11.84 18.16
N GLY A 149 -4.43 -11.63 16.84
CA GLY A 149 -3.28 -11.23 16.04
C GLY A 149 -2.70 -9.88 16.46
N LEU A 150 -3.55 -8.88 16.70
CA LEU A 150 -3.12 -7.54 17.15
C LEU A 150 -2.46 -7.56 18.54
N SER A 151 -2.87 -8.49 19.40
CA SER A 151 -2.31 -8.63 20.75
C SER A 151 -0.93 -9.30 20.78
N ASN A 152 -0.50 -9.91 19.67
CA ASN A 152 0.74 -10.67 19.55
C ASN A 152 1.73 -10.05 18.52
N LEU A 153 1.76 -8.71 18.41
CA LEU A 153 2.58 -7.96 17.43
C LEU A 153 3.98 -7.57 17.90
#